data_AF-A0A5Q3L8G9-F1
#
_entry.id   AF-A0A5Q3L8G9-F1
#
_cell.length_a   1.000
_cell.length_b   1.000
_cell.length_c   1.000
_cell.angle_alpha   90.00
_cell.angle_beta   90.00
_cell.angle_gamma   90.00
#
_symmetry.space_group_name_H-M   'P 1'
#
loop_
_entity.id
_entity.type
_entity.pdbx_description
1 polymer ?
#
loop_
_entity_poly.entity_id
_entity_poly.type
_entity_poly.pdbx_seq_one_letter_code
_entity_poly.pdbx_strand_id
1 'polypeptide(L)'
;MKIWYNNILDTEGRQVVDVVGSRVRIGRSPTNDIVLNSPYVSGDAAVLYKRQGTWELVTLGIGGVKVGERELSSGERMVIDRDRNIQIWPFTLTLDLPHLQGVNEAAARQALDLEMAQLISEVHRDLVNRMDITISRKQQANNEGYLAKLEYNLDEIAKLKKLFTPQKTNLVDHIAGYCVRSEVLSDVISKQKKKPEQESALLEQNHWSRIISVVPDREQELSDLSRFMMQSLGLESMPDLTQQIEAVETEFWKKWEESSPELHTDFKRYLALRYLKKEIKDIVFGYGPLEDLLRTPTISEIMVVDRDHIYIERSGRVENSGRRFVSDEVTETIIQRIVSKVGRRIDKASPLVDARLTDGSRVNAVIPPIAVSGPCLTVRKFPARKLLIDDLVNYGSLTRTVAEFLRAAVLTRKNILISGGTGTGKTTLLNCLSDFIHDKDRIVTVEDTAELQLKKEHVVRLETKPPNLEGAGEYTIRDLVKNALRMRPDRIVVGECRGAEALDMLQAMNTGHDGSMTTIHANNSADVILRLEVLVQMAADLPILSIHRQVVSAIDLIIQLSRLRDGRRCVTQVTEVIGLDEFEGGIRMRDLFRLPMGDSHEALGSLSPTGSLPTFMEELIGSGMIDLESFYL
;
A
#
# COMPACT_ATOMS: atom_id res chain seq x y z
N MET A 1 1.08 -42.14 7.76
CA MET A 1 1.44 -40.70 7.78
C MET A 1 0.28 -39.97 8.43
N LYS A 2 0.55 -39.09 9.37
CA LYS A 2 -0.50 -38.24 9.94
C LYS A 2 -0.76 -37.07 9.01
N ILE A 3 -2.02 -36.89 8.64
CA ILE A 3 -2.47 -35.71 7.91
C ILE A 3 -3.40 -34.97 8.85
N TRP A 4 -3.02 -33.73 9.13
CA TRP A 4 -3.83 -32.83 9.92
C TRP A 4 -4.62 -31.92 8.98
N TYR A 5 -5.86 -31.64 9.31
CA TYR A 5 -6.64 -30.65 8.56
C TYR A 5 -7.56 -29.85 9.46
N ASN A 6 -7.80 -28.60 9.09
CA ASN A 6 -8.72 -27.69 9.78
C ASN A 6 -9.53 -26.89 8.76
N ASN A 7 -10.79 -26.65 9.09
CA ASN A 7 -11.64 -25.72 8.35
C ASN A 7 -11.29 -24.30 8.82
N ILE A 8 -10.87 -23.41 7.91
CA ILE A 8 -10.50 -22.04 8.28
C ILE A 8 -11.72 -21.23 8.74
N LEU A 9 -12.93 -21.62 8.32
CA LEU A 9 -14.17 -20.94 8.67
C LEU A 9 -14.80 -21.45 9.98
N ASP A 10 -14.27 -22.52 10.56
CA ASP A 10 -14.87 -23.19 11.72
C ASP A 10 -13.86 -23.31 12.86
N THR A 11 -14.27 -22.98 14.08
CA THR A 11 -13.41 -23.05 15.28
C THR A 11 -13.29 -24.46 15.86
N GLU A 12 -13.96 -25.45 15.26
CA GLU A 12 -13.78 -26.85 15.63
C GLU A 12 -12.32 -27.25 15.36
N GLY A 13 -11.64 -27.69 16.42
CA GLY A 13 -10.19 -27.88 16.43
C GLY A 13 -9.65 -28.79 15.32
N ARG A 14 -8.33 -28.72 15.13
CA ARG A 14 -7.57 -29.47 14.12
C ARG A 14 -7.89 -30.97 14.18
N GLN A 15 -8.38 -31.54 13.08
CA GLN A 15 -8.64 -32.97 12.94
C GLN A 15 -7.38 -33.69 12.44
N VAL A 16 -7.21 -34.96 12.81
CA VAL A 16 -6.08 -35.80 12.39
C VAL A 16 -6.59 -37.11 11.84
N VAL A 17 -6.04 -37.52 10.70
CA VAL A 17 -6.28 -38.83 10.11
C VAL A 17 -4.93 -39.53 9.94
N ASP A 18 -4.85 -40.75 10.50
CA ASP A 18 -3.75 -41.66 10.26
C ASP A 18 -3.99 -42.41 8.96
N VAL A 19 -3.22 -42.08 7.93
CA VAL A 19 -3.34 -42.75 6.63
C VAL A 19 -2.28 -43.83 6.47
N VAL A 20 -2.72 -45.03 6.08
CA VAL A 20 -1.89 -46.20 5.81
C VAL A 20 -1.97 -46.52 4.31
N GLY A 21 -0.86 -46.35 3.59
CA GLY A 21 -0.79 -46.65 2.16
C GLY A 21 0.17 -45.75 1.38
N SER A 22 0.31 -46.04 0.09
CA SER A 22 1.08 -45.24 -0.87
C SER A 22 0.21 -44.30 -1.71
N ARG A 23 -1.09 -44.24 -1.41
CA ARG A 23 -2.07 -43.40 -2.10
C ARG A 23 -3.10 -42.88 -1.08
N VAL A 24 -3.42 -41.59 -1.13
CA VAL A 24 -4.44 -40.94 -0.29
C VAL A 24 -5.30 -40.04 -1.16
N ARG A 25 -6.62 -40.25 -1.19
CA ARG A 25 -7.58 -39.40 -1.91
C ARG A 25 -8.22 -38.39 -0.96
N ILE A 26 -8.41 -37.18 -1.45
CA ILE A 26 -8.88 -36.03 -0.67
C ILE A 26 -10.02 -35.37 -1.45
N GLY A 27 -11.17 -35.15 -0.81
CA GLY A 27 -12.29 -34.44 -1.43
C GLY A 27 -13.56 -34.54 -0.60
N ARG A 28 -14.67 -34.06 -1.15
CA ARG A 28 -15.99 -34.11 -0.49
C ARG A 28 -16.66 -35.47 -0.58
N SER A 29 -16.29 -36.29 -1.57
CA SER A 29 -16.91 -37.61 -1.76
C SER A 29 -16.64 -38.52 -0.54
N PRO A 30 -17.65 -39.26 -0.05
CA PRO A 30 -17.47 -40.22 1.05
C PRO A 30 -16.55 -41.40 0.68
N THR A 31 -16.19 -41.56 -0.60
CA THR A 31 -15.24 -42.57 -1.07
C THR A 31 -13.77 -42.16 -0.93
N ASN A 32 -13.49 -40.95 -0.44
CA ASN A 32 -12.13 -40.45 -0.25
C ASN A 32 -11.58 -40.83 1.13
N ASP A 33 -10.25 -40.97 1.19
CA ASP A 33 -9.54 -41.30 2.44
C ASP A 33 -9.59 -40.12 3.43
N ILE A 34 -9.62 -38.89 2.92
CA ILE A 34 -9.92 -37.67 3.69
C ILE A 34 -11.17 -37.04 3.12
N VAL A 35 -12.23 -37.06 3.93
CA VAL A 35 -13.54 -36.49 3.57
C VAL A 35 -13.66 -35.08 4.13
N LEU A 36 -13.61 -34.09 3.24
CA LEU A 36 -13.73 -32.67 3.56
C LEU A 36 -15.17 -32.20 3.32
N ASN A 37 -15.97 -32.16 4.39
CA ASN A 37 -17.37 -31.78 4.33
C ASN A 37 -17.56 -30.26 4.16
N SER A 38 -17.57 -29.79 2.92
CA SER A 38 -17.90 -28.40 2.59
C SER A 38 -18.48 -28.32 1.18
N PRO A 39 -19.51 -27.48 0.93
CA PRO A 39 -20.07 -27.31 -0.42
C PRO A 39 -19.06 -26.76 -1.42
N TYR A 40 -17.96 -26.16 -0.95
CA TYR A 40 -16.92 -25.53 -1.75
C TYR A 40 -15.76 -26.47 -2.12
N VAL A 41 -15.76 -27.70 -1.60
CA VAL A 41 -14.76 -28.71 -1.94
C VAL A 41 -15.30 -29.61 -3.06
N SER A 42 -14.48 -29.85 -4.09
CA SER A 42 -14.81 -30.78 -5.19
C SER A 42 -15.01 -32.21 -4.68
N GLY A 43 -15.83 -33.00 -5.40
CA GLY A 43 -16.07 -34.41 -5.07
C GLY A 43 -14.77 -35.18 -4.88
N ASP A 44 -13.87 -35.10 -5.86
CA ASP A 44 -12.48 -35.55 -5.79
C ASP A 44 -11.57 -34.35 -6.05
N ALA A 45 -10.94 -33.80 -5.01
CA ALA A 45 -10.15 -32.58 -5.11
C ALA A 45 -8.70 -32.90 -5.50
N ALA A 46 -8.06 -33.82 -4.77
CA ALA A 46 -6.66 -34.18 -5.01
C ALA A 46 -6.32 -35.60 -4.54
N VAL A 47 -5.18 -36.12 -5.01
CA VAL A 47 -4.63 -37.41 -4.60
C VAL A 47 -3.14 -37.26 -4.29
N LEU A 48 -2.72 -37.77 -3.14
CA LEU A 48 -1.32 -37.92 -2.77
C LEU A 48 -0.81 -39.31 -3.17
N TYR A 49 0.37 -39.37 -3.79
CA TYR A 49 1.09 -40.61 -4.11
C TYR A 49 2.44 -40.64 -3.41
N LYS A 50 2.84 -41.80 -2.87
CA LYS A 50 4.20 -42.03 -2.38
C LYS A 50 5.02 -42.73 -3.48
N ARG A 51 6.03 -42.06 -4.01
CA ARG A 51 6.95 -42.60 -5.04
C ARG A 51 8.40 -42.33 -4.65
N GLN A 52 9.24 -43.37 -4.70
CA GLN A 52 10.69 -43.28 -4.43
C GLN A 52 11.05 -42.54 -3.12
N GLY A 53 10.22 -42.66 -2.08
CA GLY A 53 10.43 -42.00 -0.78
C GLY A 53 9.88 -40.57 -0.67
N THR A 54 9.39 -39.98 -1.76
CA THR A 54 8.75 -38.64 -1.77
C THR A 54 7.23 -38.74 -1.95
N TRP A 55 6.52 -37.69 -1.53
CA TRP A 55 5.07 -37.57 -1.73
C TRP A 55 4.79 -36.58 -2.87
N GLU A 56 3.88 -36.94 -3.76
CA GLU A 56 3.43 -36.11 -4.87
C GLU A 56 1.92 -35.86 -4.74
N LEU A 57 1.49 -34.60 -4.82
CA LEU A 57 0.08 -34.23 -4.92
C LEU A 57 -0.31 -34.09 -6.40
N VAL A 58 -1.44 -34.67 -6.75
CA VAL A 58 -2.07 -34.53 -8.07
C VAL A 58 -3.47 -33.98 -7.88
N THR A 59 -3.76 -32.85 -8.50
CA THR A 59 -5.11 -32.26 -8.50
C THR A 59 -6.02 -33.03 -9.47
N LEU A 60 -7.24 -33.33 -9.02
CA LEU A 60 -8.23 -34.05 -9.84
C LEU A 60 -9.43 -33.18 -10.23
N GLY A 61 -9.71 -32.13 -9.46
CA GLY A 61 -10.84 -31.22 -9.68
C GLY A 61 -10.45 -29.90 -10.32
N ILE A 62 -11.46 -29.15 -10.76
CA ILE A 62 -11.35 -27.77 -11.23
C ILE A 62 -11.26 -26.78 -10.03
N GLY A 63 -11.62 -27.23 -8.82
CA GLY A 63 -11.50 -26.42 -7.61
C GLY A 63 -10.04 -26.08 -7.29
N GLY A 64 -9.78 -24.82 -6.91
CA GLY A 64 -8.44 -24.30 -6.63
C GLY A 64 -7.77 -25.03 -5.47
N VAL A 65 -6.82 -25.91 -5.79
CA VAL A 65 -5.92 -26.52 -4.81
C VAL A 65 -4.65 -25.67 -4.80
N LYS A 66 -4.34 -25.07 -3.65
CA LYS A 66 -3.09 -24.32 -3.46
C LYS A 66 -2.14 -25.12 -2.61
N VAL A 67 -0.85 -24.97 -2.87
CA VAL A 67 0.20 -25.58 -2.07
C VAL A 67 1.27 -24.52 -1.83
N GLY A 68 1.38 -24.06 -0.58
CA GLY A 68 2.02 -22.77 -0.28
C GLY A 68 1.29 -21.64 -1.03
N GLU A 69 2.05 -20.78 -1.70
CA GLU A 69 1.51 -19.65 -2.47
C GLU A 69 1.09 -20.02 -3.91
N ARG A 70 1.37 -21.25 -4.35
CA ARG A 70 1.12 -21.67 -5.75
C ARG A 70 -0.22 -22.37 -5.89
N GLU A 71 -1.05 -21.86 -6.79
CA GLU A 71 -2.27 -22.52 -7.23
C GLU A 71 -1.97 -23.53 -8.34
N LEU A 72 -2.47 -24.76 -8.18
CA LEU A 72 -2.25 -25.85 -9.12
C LEU A 72 -3.46 -26.01 -10.04
N SER A 73 -3.20 -26.17 -11.34
CA SER A 73 -4.22 -26.48 -12.33
C SER A 73 -4.65 -27.94 -12.26
N SER A 74 -5.85 -28.29 -12.74
CA SER A 74 -6.33 -29.68 -12.77
C SER A 74 -5.36 -30.61 -13.53
N GLY A 75 -4.99 -31.74 -12.92
CA GLY A 75 -4.04 -32.71 -13.48
C GLY A 75 -2.56 -32.36 -13.26
N GLU A 76 -2.27 -31.18 -12.74
CA GLU A 76 -0.92 -30.75 -12.39
C GLU A 76 -0.39 -31.57 -11.21
N ARG A 77 0.90 -31.89 -11.26
CA ARG A 77 1.59 -32.67 -10.23
C ARG A 77 2.61 -31.81 -9.53
N MET A 78 2.69 -31.94 -8.21
CA MET A 78 3.74 -31.30 -7.45
C MET A 78 4.27 -32.19 -6.34
N VAL A 79 5.58 -32.27 -6.22
CA VAL A 79 6.25 -32.92 -5.09
C VAL A 79 5.98 -32.09 -3.84
N ILE A 80 5.56 -32.74 -2.77
CA ILE A 80 5.23 -32.14 -1.49
C ILE A 80 6.36 -32.39 -0.50
N ASP A 81 6.92 -31.30 0.02
CA ASP A 81 7.84 -31.25 1.16
C ASP A 81 7.06 -30.91 2.47
N ARG A 82 7.72 -30.93 3.64
CA ARG A 82 7.03 -30.73 4.94
C ARG A 82 6.40 -29.36 5.12
N ASP A 83 6.94 -28.34 4.47
CA ASP A 83 6.71 -26.94 4.84
C ASP A 83 5.57 -26.31 4.04
N ARG A 84 4.98 -27.06 3.11
CA ARG A 84 3.88 -26.59 2.27
C ARG A 84 2.54 -27.08 2.77
N ASN A 85 1.74 -26.14 3.26
CA ASN A 85 0.32 -26.36 3.50
C ASN A 85 -0.40 -26.58 2.17
N ILE A 86 -1.24 -27.61 2.12
CA ILE A 86 -2.15 -27.84 1.00
C ILE A 86 -3.48 -27.19 1.37
N GLN A 87 -3.89 -26.16 0.64
CA GLN A 87 -5.17 -25.51 0.82
C GLN A 87 -6.16 -26.05 -0.21
N ILE A 88 -7.26 -26.61 0.29
CA ILE A 88 -8.44 -26.99 -0.49
C ILE A 88 -9.59 -26.25 0.16
N TRP A 89 -9.85 -25.04 -0.32
CA TRP A 89 -10.71 -24.08 0.38
C TRP A 89 -12.06 -24.73 0.80
N PRO A 90 -12.51 -24.56 2.06
CA PRO A 90 -11.94 -23.72 3.13
C PRO A 90 -10.93 -24.46 4.04
N PHE A 91 -10.47 -25.65 3.67
CA PHE A 91 -9.58 -26.46 4.50
C PHE A 91 -8.11 -26.19 4.22
N THR A 92 -7.31 -26.22 5.29
CA THR A 92 -5.86 -26.33 5.22
C THR A 92 -5.44 -27.71 5.69
N LEU A 93 -4.58 -28.37 4.93
CA LEU A 93 -4.03 -29.69 5.24
C LEU A 93 -2.51 -29.59 5.44
N THR A 94 -2.00 -30.27 6.48
CA THR A 94 -0.57 -30.35 6.80
C THR A 94 -0.14 -31.80 6.93
N LEU A 95 0.98 -32.15 6.29
CA LEU A 95 1.53 -33.51 6.25
C LEU A 95 2.66 -33.69 7.28
N ASP A 96 2.58 -34.72 8.10
CA ASP A 96 3.61 -35.03 9.10
C ASP A 96 4.72 -35.95 8.53
N LEU A 97 5.71 -35.40 7.78
CA LEU A 97 6.87 -36.11 7.15
C LEU A 97 8.29 -35.85 7.76
N PRO A 98 9.06 -36.74 8.40
CA PRO A 98 10.26 -36.39 9.21
C PRO A 98 11.16 -35.16 8.81
N HIS A 99 11.56 -34.33 9.79
CA HIS A 99 11.97 -32.89 9.77
C HIS A 99 12.98 -32.31 8.75
N LEU A 100 12.74 -31.04 8.39
CA LEU A 100 13.73 -29.95 8.20
C LEU A 100 13.42 -28.82 9.23
N GLN A 101 14.43 -28.04 9.63
CA GLN A 101 14.50 -27.28 10.91
C GLN A 101 13.88 -25.86 10.93
N GLY A 102 13.22 -25.36 9.88
CA GLY A 102 12.88 -23.91 9.77
C GLY A 102 11.49 -23.44 10.26
N VAL A 103 10.48 -24.31 10.35
CA VAL A 103 9.07 -23.88 10.58
C VAL A 103 8.71 -23.66 12.07
N ASN A 104 9.53 -24.16 13.01
CA ASN A 104 9.20 -24.13 14.44
C ASN A 104 9.28 -22.72 15.05
N GLU A 105 10.19 -21.87 14.57
CA GLU A 105 10.46 -20.54 15.13
C GLU A 105 9.36 -19.53 14.78
N ALA A 106 8.89 -19.53 13.53
CA ALA A 106 7.82 -18.63 13.08
C ALA A 106 6.48 -18.92 13.79
N ALA A 107 6.14 -20.20 13.96
CA ALA A 107 4.94 -20.62 14.68
C ALA A 107 5.04 -20.27 16.18
N ALA A 108 6.21 -20.45 16.80
CA ALA A 108 6.45 -20.04 18.18
C ALA A 108 6.33 -18.52 18.37
N ARG A 109 6.88 -17.72 17.45
CA ARG A 109 6.73 -16.25 17.46
C ARG A 109 5.28 -15.83 17.35
N GLN A 110 4.52 -16.42 16.43
CA GLN A 110 3.10 -16.10 16.26
C GLN A 110 2.27 -16.39 17.52
N ALA A 111 2.61 -17.44 18.27
CA ALA A 111 1.99 -17.73 19.56
C ALA A 111 2.30 -16.66 20.62
N LEU A 112 3.55 -16.19 20.68
CA LEU A 112 3.97 -15.11 21.58
C LEU A 112 3.32 -13.77 21.21
N ASP A 113 3.16 -13.47 19.91
CA ASP A 113 2.43 -12.28 19.43
C ASP A 113 0.98 -12.29 19.91
N LEU A 114 0.31 -13.44 19.86
CA LEU A 114 -1.06 -13.60 20.34
C LEU A 114 -1.14 -13.40 21.86
N GLU A 115 -0.20 -13.95 22.63
CA GLU A 115 -0.14 -13.78 24.09
C GLU A 115 0.13 -12.32 24.47
N MET A 116 1.01 -11.62 23.73
CA MET A 116 1.25 -10.18 23.91
C MET A 116 -0.02 -9.36 23.64
N ALA A 117 -0.74 -9.65 22.55
CA ALA A 117 -1.99 -8.94 22.22
C ALA A 117 -3.07 -9.15 23.30
N GLN A 118 -3.19 -10.37 23.84
CA GLN A 118 -4.08 -10.66 24.96
C GLN A 118 -3.70 -9.87 26.21
N LEU A 119 -2.41 -9.82 26.54
CA LEU A 119 -1.91 -9.04 27.67
C LEU A 119 -2.26 -7.54 27.52
N ILE A 120 -2.02 -6.94 26.35
CA ILE A 120 -2.35 -5.53 26.09
C ILE A 120 -3.86 -5.30 26.25
N SER A 121 -4.70 -6.20 25.74
CA SER A 121 -6.16 -6.12 25.87
C SER A 121 -6.62 -6.17 27.33
N GLU A 122 -6.04 -7.07 28.13
CA GLU A 122 -6.33 -7.17 29.56
C GLU A 122 -5.87 -5.93 30.33
N VAL A 123 -4.66 -5.45 30.08
CA VAL A 123 -4.10 -4.26 30.72
C VAL A 123 -4.94 -3.03 30.40
N HIS A 124 -5.34 -2.86 29.13
CA HIS A 124 -6.22 -1.77 28.71
C HIS A 124 -7.56 -1.82 29.45
N ARG A 125 -8.19 -2.99 29.54
CA ARG A 125 -9.47 -3.17 30.24
C ARG A 125 -9.37 -2.83 31.72
N ASP A 126 -8.35 -3.33 32.40
CA ASP A 126 -8.13 -3.04 33.82
C ASP A 126 -7.81 -1.56 34.05
N LEU A 127 -7.11 -0.92 33.12
CA LEU A 127 -6.82 0.51 33.18
C LEU A 127 -8.08 1.36 33.02
N VAL A 128 -8.96 1.03 32.07
CA VAL A 128 -10.26 1.70 31.87
C VAL A 128 -11.15 1.56 33.11
N ASN A 129 -11.10 0.42 33.81
CA ASN A 129 -11.86 0.25 35.06
C ASN A 129 -11.29 1.05 36.24
N ARG A 130 -9.99 1.34 36.25
CA ARG A 130 -9.32 2.08 37.33
C ARG A 130 -9.30 3.59 37.13
N MET A 131 -9.46 4.05 35.89
CA MET A 131 -9.39 5.46 35.54
C MET A 131 -10.64 5.85 34.75
N ASP A 132 -11.25 6.99 35.09
CA ASP A 132 -12.24 7.62 34.22
C ASP A 132 -11.55 8.18 32.96
N ILE A 133 -11.39 7.34 31.93
CA ILE A 133 -10.80 7.69 30.61
C ILE A 133 -11.87 8.33 29.69
N THR A 134 -13.04 8.67 30.24
CA THR A 134 -14.25 9.13 29.55
C THR A 134 -14.36 10.65 29.44
N ILE A 135 -13.44 11.43 30.02
CA ILE A 135 -13.47 12.91 30.04
C ILE A 135 -12.50 13.49 28.99
N SER A 136 -12.83 14.66 28.43
CA SER A 136 -12.15 15.37 27.32
C SER A 136 -10.64 15.09 27.17
N ARG A 137 -10.33 14.09 26.33
CA ARG A 137 -9.00 13.47 26.18
C ARG A 137 -7.91 14.44 25.70
N LYS A 138 -8.26 15.54 25.01
CA LYS A 138 -7.29 16.54 24.55
C LYS A 138 -6.63 17.31 25.71
N GLN A 139 -7.38 17.66 26.76
CA GLN A 139 -6.80 18.31 27.94
C GLN A 139 -5.95 17.33 28.76
N GLN A 140 -6.35 16.06 28.81
CA GLN A 140 -5.64 15.01 29.54
C GLN A 140 -4.34 14.57 28.86
N ALA A 141 -4.29 14.52 27.52
CA ALA A 141 -3.09 14.15 26.76
C ALA A 141 -1.91 15.12 26.94
N ASN A 142 -2.18 16.38 27.26
CA ASN A 142 -1.17 17.41 27.53
C ASN A 142 -0.91 17.61 29.03
N ASN A 143 -1.57 16.85 29.91
CA ASN A 143 -1.40 16.96 31.36
C ASN A 143 -0.41 15.91 31.86
N GLU A 144 0.81 16.34 32.19
CA GLU A 144 1.86 15.46 32.73
C GLU A 144 1.42 14.71 33.99
N GLY A 145 0.65 15.33 34.88
CA GLY A 145 0.14 14.68 36.09
C GLY A 145 -0.84 13.54 35.80
N TYR A 146 -1.67 13.68 34.76
CA TYR A 146 -2.55 12.60 34.30
C TYR A 146 -1.76 11.46 33.66
N LEU A 147 -0.80 11.79 32.80
CA LEU A 147 0.07 10.81 32.16
C LEU A 147 0.93 10.04 33.18
N ALA A 148 1.46 10.71 34.20
CA ALA A 148 2.20 10.08 35.29
C ALA A 148 1.31 9.13 36.11
N LYS A 149 0.06 9.53 36.39
CA LYS A 149 -0.93 8.66 37.05
C LYS A 149 -1.29 7.45 36.20
N LEU A 150 -1.41 7.62 34.88
CA LEU A 150 -1.64 6.52 33.93
C LEU A 150 -0.47 5.52 33.97
N GLU A 151 0.76 6.01 33.89
CA GLU A 151 1.96 5.15 33.94
C GLU A 151 2.10 4.42 35.27
N TYR A 152 1.81 5.08 36.39
CA TYR A 152 1.78 4.44 37.71
C TYR A 152 0.76 3.30 37.78
N ASN A 153 -0.46 3.52 37.28
CA ASN A 153 -1.48 2.47 37.25
C ASN A 153 -1.08 1.30 36.35
N LEU A 154 -0.41 1.57 35.22
CA LEU A 154 0.13 0.53 34.35
C LEU A 154 1.17 -0.33 35.06
N ASP A 155 2.10 0.29 35.80
CA ASP A 155 3.11 -0.44 36.57
C ASP A 155 2.45 -1.34 37.63
N GLU A 156 1.42 -0.85 38.31
CA GLU A 156 0.66 -1.63 39.30
C GLU A 156 -0.14 -2.79 38.66
N ILE A 157 -0.76 -2.57 37.51
CA ILE A 157 -1.47 -3.63 36.77
C ILE A 157 -0.47 -4.70 36.30
N ALA A 158 0.68 -4.31 35.76
CA ALA A 158 1.70 -5.25 35.30
C ALA A 158 2.23 -6.13 36.45
N LYS A 159 2.42 -5.56 37.65
CA LYS A 159 2.75 -6.32 38.87
C LYS A 159 1.65 -7.31 39.23
N LEU A 160 0.38 -6.87 39.25
CA LEU A 160 -0.76 -7.72 39.61
C LEU A 160 -1.00 -8.86 38.61
N LYS A 161 -0.76 -8.63 37.33
CA LYS A 161 -0.81 -9.62 36.25
C LYS A 161 0.36 -10.61 36.29
N LYS A 162 1.25 -10.49 37.27
CA LYS A 162 2.39 -11.37 37.48
C LYS A 162 3.26 -11.46 36.22
N LEU A 163 3.40 -10.36 35.48
CA LEU A 163 4.11 -10.34 34.20
C LEU A 163 5.56 -10.83 34.33
N PHE A 164 6.17 -10.62 35.50
CA PHE A 164 7.58 -10.94 35.76
C PHE A 164 7.81 -12.28 36.46
N THR A 165 6.85 -13.20 36.41
CA THR A 165 7.06 -14.55 36.94
C THR A 165 7.89 -15.42 35.99
N PRO A 166 8.58 -16.47 36.51
CA PRO A 166 9.42 -17.33 35.69
C PRO A 166 8.70 -17.96 34.49
N GLN A 167 7.38 -18.20 34.59
CA GLN A 167 6.56 -18.77 33.52
C GLN A 167 6.38 -17.85 32.31
N LYS A 168 6.55 -16.54 32.48
CA LYS A 168 6.37 -15.53 31.42
C LYS A 168 7.68 -14.96 30.89
N THR A 169 8.81 -15.59 31.20
CA THR A 169 10.14 -15.10 30.80
C THR A 169 10.26 -14.93 29.28
N ASN A 170 9.75 -15.89 28.50
CA ASN A 170 9.77 -15.82 27.04
C ASN A 170 8.88 -14.69 26.49
N LEU A 171 7.73 -14.44 27.13
CA LEU A 171 6.85 -13.32 26.76
C LEU A 171 7.51 -11.97 27.05
N VAL A 172 8.15 -11.82 28.22
CA VAL A 172 8.88 -10.59 28.57
C VAL A 172 10.02 -10.35 27.59
N ASP A 173 10.74 -11.40 27.22
CA ASP A 173 11.80 -11.34 26.21
C ASP A 173 11.28 -10.84 24.85
N HIS A 174 10.17 -11.42 24.41
CA HIS A 174 9.52 -11.08 23.15
C HIS A 174 9.04 -9.64 23.11
N ILE A 175 8.39 -9.16 24.19
CA ILE A 175 7.95 -7.76 24.31
C ILE A 175 9.16 -6.82 24.36
N ALA A 176 10.24 -7.19 25.05
CA ALA A 176 11.48 -6.42 25.06
C ALA A 176 12.09 -6.29 23.65
N GLY A 177 12.05 -7.38 22.86
CA GLY A 177 12.45 -7.36 21.45
C GLY A 177 11.65 -6.37 20.62
N TYR A 178 10.32 -6.30 20.79
CA TYR A 178 9.49 -5.29 20.14
C TYR A 178 9.85 -3.85 20.55
N CYS A 179 10.20 -3.61 21.82
CA CYS A 179 10.67 -2.31 22.27
C CYS A 179 11.92 -1.86 21.50
N VAL A 180 12.92 -2.73 21.42
CA VAL A 180 14.19 -2.44 20.74
C VAL A 180 13.97 -2.32 19.24
N ARG A 181 13.16 -3.19 18.63
CA ARG A 181 12.79 -3.10 17.20
C ARG A 181 12.14 -1.76 16.87
N SER A 182 11.19 -1.34 17.70
CA SER A 182 10.49 -0.05 17.53
C SER A 182 11.46 1.12 17.65
N GLU A 183 12.43 1.06 18.55
CA GLU A 183 13.46 2.09 18.73
C GLU A 183 14.41 2.14 17.52
N VAL A 184 14.90 1.00 17.07
CA VAL A 184 15.75 0.89 15.85
C VAL A 184 15.04 1.45 14.62
N LEU A 185 13.77 1.09 14.41
CA LEU A 185 12.97 1.65 13.30
C LEU A 185 12.80 3.16 13.43
N SER A 186 12.56 3.67 14.64
CA SER A 186 12.44 5.10 14.91
C SER A 186 13.74 5.87 14.62
N ASP A 187 14.90 5.32 15.03
CA ASP A 187 16.22 5.88 14.77
C ASP A 187 16.54 5.91 13.27
N VAL A 188 16.24 4.83 12.55
CA VAL A 188 16.40 4.71 11.10
C VAL A 188 15.55 5.77 10.37
N ILE A 189 14.27 5.89 10.74
CA ILE A 189 13.35 6.85 10.11
C ILE A 189 13.74 8.30 10.44
N SER A 190 14.15 8.58 11.68
CA SER A 190 14.49 9.94 12.13
C SER A 190 15.80 10.46 11.53
N LYS A 191 16.82 9.60 11.36
CA LYS A 191 18.10 9.97 10.71
C LYS A 191 17.91 10.50 9.28
N GLN A 192 16.91 10.03 8.53
CA GLN A 192 16.60 10.55 7.19
C GLN A 192 15.81 11.87 7.18
N LYS A 193 15.01 12.15 8.22
CA LYS A 193 14.11 13.33 8.28
C LYS A 193 14.81 14.67 8.61
N LYS A 194 16.14 14.78 8.51
CA LYS A 194 16.90 16.04 8.75
C LYS A 194 16.62 17.20 7.75
N LYS A 195 15.48 17.21 7.04
CA LYS A 195 14.96 18.40 6.34
C LYS A 195 13.73 18.94 7.10
N PRO A 196 13.76 20.18 7.63
CA PRO A 196 12.72 20.72 8.53
C PRO A 196 11.32 20.84 7.93
N GLU A 197 11.15 20.70 6.61
CA GLU A 197 9.91 21.04 5.90
C GLU A 197 8.94 19.86 5.72
N GLN A 198 9.32 18.65 6.14
CA GLN A 198 8.52 17.43 5.96
C GLN A 198 8.21 16.71 7.28
N GLU A 199 7.91 17.47 8.34
CA GLU A 199 7.14 16.92 9.45
C GLU A 199 5.73 16.63 8.92
N SER A 200 5.47 15.36 8.59
CA SER A 200 4.11 14.87 8.33
C SER A 200 3.23 15.33 9.49
N ALA A 201 2.25 16.18 9.20
CA ALA A 201 1.35 16.81 10.18
C ALA A 201 0.48 15.81 10.97
N LEU A 202 0.62 14.51 10.74
CA LEU A 202 0.09 13.47 11.63
C LEU A 202 0.94 13.24 12.88
N LEU A 203 2.19 13.70 12.86
CA LEU A 203 3.26 13.28 13.76
C LEU A 203 4.09 14.48 14.24
N GLU A 204 3.44 15.60 14.59
CA GLU A 204 4.01 16.43 15.67
C GLU A 204 4.36 15.48 16.81
N GLN A 205 5.54 15.63 17.44
CA GLN A 205 5.90 14.83 18.60
C GLN A 205 4.84 15.04 19.69
N ASN A 206 3.82 14.18 19.66
CA ASN A 206 2.66 14.37 20.48
C ASN A 206 3.10 14.26 21.93
N HIS A 207 2.79 15.26 22.74
CA HIS A 207 3.22 15.36 24.14
C HIS A 207 3.01 14.05 24.93
N TRP A 208 1.90 13.36 24.66
CA TRP A 208 1.53 12.08 25.30
C TRP A 208 2.45 10.90 24.96
N SER A 209 3.18 10.94 23.83
CA SER A 209 4.06 9.85 23.40
C SER A 209 5.33 9.71 24.23
N ARG A 210 5.71 10.77 24.98
CA ARG A 210 6.85 10.75 25.89
C ARG A 210 6.55 9.84 27.09
N ILE A 211 7.50 8.99 27.45
CA ILE A 211 7.45 8.21 28.71
C ILE A 211 7.92 9.12 29.84
N ILE A 212 7.11 9.28 30.89
CA ILE A 212 7.38 10.19 32.00
C ILE A 212 8.25 9.51 33.07
N SER A 213 7.98 8.23 33.34
CA SER A 213 8.67 7.39 34.32
C SER A 213 9.96 6.73 33.77
N VAL A 214 10.70 7.44 32.92
CA VAL A 214 11.97 6.93 32.37
C VAL A 214 13.04 6.81 33.46
N VAL A 215 13.89 5.80 33.32
CA VAL A 215 15.09 5.65 34.14
C VAL A 215 16.29 6.02 33.26
N PRO A 216 17.00 7.15 33.51
CA PRO A 216 18.03 7.66 32.61
C PRO A 216 19.09 6.62 32.21
N ASP A 217 19.61 5.87 33.18
CA ASP A 217 20.61 4.83 32.93
C ASP A 217 20.07 3.73 32.00
N ARG A 218 18.79 3.37 32.12
CA ARG A 218 18.16 2.35 31.27
C ARG A 218 17.84 2.86 29.86
N GLU A 219 17.50 4.14 29.70
CA GLU A 219 17.35 4.75 28.37
C GLU A 219 18.71 4.87 27.66
N GLN A 220 19.79 5.11 28.41
CA GLN A 220 21.14 5.05 27.86
C GLN A 220 21.50 3.63 27.40
N GLU A 221 21.23 2.61 28.22
CA GLU A 221 21.38 1.20 27.84
C GLU A 221 20.56 0.84 26.58
N LEU A 222 19.32 1.33 26.46
CA LEU A 222 18.48 1.13 25.27
C LEU A 222 19.08 1.81 24.03
N SER A 223 19.58 3.03 24.19
CA SER A 223 20.21 3.78 23.09
C SER A 223 21.47 3.07 22.59
N ASP A 224 22.26 2.52 23.50
CA ASP A 224 23.47 1.77 23.17
C ASP A 224 23.14 0.42 22.52
N LEU A 225 22.11 -0.27 23.01
CA LEU A 225 21.58 -1.49 22.39
C LEU A 225 20.99 -1.24 21.00
N SER A 226 20.23 -0.16 20.81
CA SER A 226 19.72 0.25 19.49
C SER A 226 20.87 0.44 18.50
N ARG A 227 21.92 1.18 18.90
CA ARG A 227 23.12 1.40 18.06
C ARG A 227 23.84 0.09 17.73
N PHE A 228 24.00 -0.80 18.70
CA PHE A 228 24.56 -2.12 18.49
C PHE A 228 23.75 -2.93 17.47
N MET A 229 22.42 -2.96 17.62
CA MET A 229 21.53 -3.67 16.70
C MET A 229 21.62 -3.10 15.28
N MET A 230 21.60 -1.78 15.12
CA MET A 230 21.79 -1.12 13.83
C MET A 230 23.11 -1.50 13.15
N GLN A 231 24.20 -1.55 13.92
CA GLN A 231 25.51 -1.95 13.42
C GLN A 231 25.54 -3.44 13.04
N SER A 232 24.95 -4.31 13.87
CA SER A 232 24.89 -5.75 13.63
C SER A 232 24.08 -6.13 12.39
N LEU A 233 23.09 -5.31 12.05
CA LEU A 233 22.26 -5.43 10.85
C LEU A 233 22.87 -4.73 9.62
N GLY A 234 24.03 -4.06 9.78
CA GLY A 234 24.71 -3.39 8.67
C GLY A 234 23.94 -2.22 8.05
N LEU A 235 22.98 -1.64 8.77
CA LEU A 235 22.01 -0.68 8.21
C LEU A 235 22.68 0.57 7.63
N GLU A 236 23.77 1.04 8.23
CA GLU A 236 24.47 2.26 7.76
C GLU A 236 25.17 2.08 6.40
N SER A 237 25.41 0.84 5.98
CA SER A 237 26.02 0.53 4.68
C SER A 237 25.00 0.45 3.54
N MET A 238 23.70 0.43 3.87
CA MET A 238 22.62 0.26 2.89
C MET A 238 22.27 1.59 2.21
N PRO A 239 22.00 1.57 0.89
CA PRO A 239 21.86 2.77 0.06
C PRO A 239 20.56 3.55 0.30
N ASP A 240 19.48 2.89 0.72
CA ASP A 240 18.17 3.51 0.88
C ASP A 240 17.43 3.04 2.14
N LEU A 241 16.44 3.84 2.56
CA LEU A 241 15.61 3.58 3.75
C LEU A 241 14.78 2.31 3.63
N THR A 242 14.38 1.96 2.40
CA THR A 242 13.54 0.80 2.15
C THR A 242 14.30 -0.47 2.48
N GLN A 243 15.55 -0.57 2.02
CA GLN A 243 16.45 -1.68 2.33
C GLN A 243 16.79 -1.74 3.82
N GLN A 244 17.01 -0.58 4.46
CA GLN A 244 17.23 -0.53 5.91
C GLN A 244 16.03 -1.08 6.70
N ILE A 245 14.82 -0.68 6.34
CA ILE A 245 13.59 -1.17 7.00
C ILE A 245 13.37 -2.66 6.70
N GLU A 246 13.60 -3.10 5.46
CA GLU A 246 13.47 -4.51 5.07
C GLU A 246 14.44 -5.40 5.85
N ALA A 247 15.69 -4.97 6.04
CA ALA A 247 16.66 -5.67 6.87
C ALA A 247 16.23 -5.75 8.34
N VAL A 248 15.67 -4.68 8.90
CA VAL A 248 15.11 -4.71 10.26
C VAL A 248 13.92 -5.66 10.35
N GLU A 249 13.04 -5.72 9.36
CA GLU A 249 11.88 -6.62 9.39
C GLU A 249 12.27 -8.10 9.26
N THR A 250 13.27 -8.40 8.43
CA THR A 250 13.66 -9.77 8.08
C THR A 250 14.72 -10.36 8.99
N GLU A 251 15.71 -9.58 9.42
CA GLU A 251 16.89 -10.07 10.13
C GLU A 251 16.93 -9.71 11.62
N PHE A 252 16.16 -8.70 12.07
CA PHE A 252 16.20 -8.22 13.45
C PHE A 252 16.03 -9.34 14.46
N TRP A 253 15.05 -10.20 14.23
CA TRP A 253 14.68 -11.22 15.20
C TRP A 253 15.75 -12.29 15.39
N LYS A 254 16.44 -12.66 14.31
CA LYS A 254 17.60 -13.55 14.39
C LYS A 254 18.71 -12.92 15.24
N LYS A 255 18.96 -11.62 15.04
CA LYS A 255 19.92 -10.85 15.85
C LYS A 255 19.48 -10.66 17.30
N TRP A 256 18.18 -10.52 17.54
CA TRP A 256 17.62 -10.44 18.88
C TRP A 256 17.84 -11.75 19.64
N GLU A 257 17.58 -12.90 19.03
CA GLU A 257 17.75 -14.20 19.67
C GLU A 257 19.23 -14.51 19.99
N GLU A 258 20.17 -14.02 19.17
CA GLU A 258 21.62 -14.10 19.43
C GLU A 258 22.06 -13.24 20.62
N SER A 259 21.50 -12.03 20.79
CA SER A 259 21.97 -11.02 21.76
C SER A 259 21.18 -10.99 23.07
N SER A 260 19.89 -11.34 23.01
CA SER A 260 18.98 -11.29 24.14
C SER A 260 19.47 -12.07 25.37
N PRO A 261 20.07 -13.28 25.27
CA PRO A 261 20.53 -14.04 26.44
C PRO A 261 21.58 -13.32 27.29
N GLU A 262 22.36 -12.40 26.71
CA GLU A 262 23.40 -11.64 27.41
C GLU A 262 22.84 -10.45 28.21
N LEU A 263 21.58 -10.05 27.96
CA LEU A 263 20.95 -8.91 28.62
C LEU A 263 20.47 -9.25 30.03
N HIS A 264 20.73 -8.35 30.97
CA HIS A 264 20.24 -8.48 32.35
C HIS A 264 18.71 -8.54 32.41
N THR A 265 18.17 -9.44 33.24
CA THR A 265 16.72 -9.66 33.40
C THR A 265 15.97 -8.38 33.76
N ASP A 266 16.52 -7.53 34.64
CA ASP A 266 15.85 -6.30 35.05
C ASP A 266 15.78 -5.26 33.93
N PHE A 267 16.75 -5.27 33.01
CA PHE A 267 16.70 -4.44 31.82
C PHE A 267 15.62 -4.92 30.85
N LYS A 268 15.48 -6.24 30.61
CA LYS A 268 14.38 -6.79 29.80
C LYS A 268 13.00 -6.43 30.36
N ARG A 269 12.85 -6.47 31.69
CA ARG A 269 11.61 -6.04 32.37
C ARG A 269 11.30 -4.57 32.13
N TYR A 270 12.32 -3.71 32.19
CA TYR A 270 12.18 -2.28 31.88
C TYR A 270 11.70 -2.08 30.44
N LEU A 271 12.35 -2.74 29.47
CA LEU A 271 11.99 -2.65 28.05
C LEU A 271 10.54 -3.12 27.81
N ALA A 272 10.13 -4.22 28.43
CA ALA A 272 8.76 -4.72 28.31
C ALA A 272 7.73 -3.73 28.86
N LEU A 273 7.98 -3.12 30.02
CA LEU A 273 7.10 -2.08 30.59
C LEU A 273 7.05 -0.83 29.72
N ARG A 274 8.20 -0.38 29.21
CA ARG A 274 8.30 0.77 28.32
C ARG A 274 7.43 0.57 27.08
N TYR A 275 7.51 -0.61 26.47
CA TYR A 275 6.69 -0.95 25.31
C TYR A 275 5.20 -0.99 25.64
N LEU A 276 4.79 -1.64 26.74
CA LEU A 276 3.39 -1.65 27.16
C LEU A 276 2.85 -0.24 27.45
N LYS A 277 3.65 0.64 28.07
CA LYS A 277 3.30 2.04 28.31
C LYS A 277 3.07 2.78 26.98
N LYS A 278 3.96 2.59 26.00
CA LYS A 278 3.79 3.14 24.65
C LYS A 278 2.48 2.66 24.01
N GLU A 279 2.27 1.35 23.90
CA GLU A 279 1.10 0.79 23.20
C GLU A 279 -0.23 1.23 23.83
N ILE A 280 -0.31 1.25 25.17
CA ILE A 280 -1.52 1.72 25.85
C ILE A 280 -1.76 3.21 25.61
N LYS A 281 -0.70 4.04 25.61
CA LYS A 281 -0.84 5.46 25.28
C LYS A 281 -1.26 5.68 23.83
N ASP A 282 -0.73 4.90 22.89
CA ASP A 282 -1.13 4.92 21.48
C ASP A 282 -2.62 4.58 21.36
N ILE A 283 -3.13 3.60 22.10
CA ILE A 283 -4.56 3.26 22.13
C ILE A 283 -5.40 4.41 22.72
N VAL A 284 -5.01 4.92 23.89
CA VAL A 284 -5.78 5.91 24.65
C VAL A 284 -5.80 7.28 23.95
N PHE A 285 -4.68 7.73 23.38
CA PHE A 285 -4.52 9.08 22.85
C PHE A 285 -4.21 9.14 21.34
N GLY A 286 -3.52 8.13 20.79
CA GLY A 286 -3.06 8.06 19.39
C GLY A 286 -4.00 7.29 18.44
N TYR A 287 -3.43 6.53 17.52
CA TYR A 287 -4.18 5.65 16.60
C TYR A 287 -4.05 4.16 16.92
N GLY A 288 -3.65 3.84 18.15
CA GLY A 288 -3.42 2.47 18.63
C GLY A 288 -2.43 1.72 17.73
N PRO A 289 -2.76 0.51 17.26
CA PRO A 289 -1.84 -0.31 16.46
C PRO A 289 -1.45 0.32 15.12
N LEU A 290 -2.22 1.30 14.63
CA LEU A 290 -1.94 1.99 13.37
C LEU A 290 -0.82 3.02 13.48
N GLU A 291 -0.48 3.48 14.69
CA GLU A 291 0.48 4.56 14.91
C GLU A 291 1.84 4.24 14.26
N ASP A 292 2.39 3.05 14.54
CA ASP A 292 3.67 2.61 13.97
C ASP A 292 3.58 2.33 12.45
N LEU A 293 2.44 1.80 11.98
CA LEU A 293 2.23 1.49 10.56
C LEU A 293 2.15 2.77 9.72
N LEU A 294 1.48 3.81 10.25
CA LEU A 294 1.41 5.13 9.63
C LEU A 294 2.79 5.80 9.59
N ARG A 295 3.62 5.61 10.62
CA ARG A 295 5.00 6.13 10.67
C ARG A 295 5.94 5.49 9.66
N THR A 296 5.73 4.22 9.31
CA THR A 296 6.64 3.42 8.49
C THR A 296 6.60 3.82 7.01
N PRO A 297 7.63 4.48 6.44
CA PRO A 297 7.54 5.08 5.10
C PRO A 297 7.42 4.07 3.95
N THR A 298 7.84 2.83 4.15
CA THR A 298 7.78 1.74 3.16
C THR A 298 6.39 1.15 2.97
N ILE A 299 5.45 1.44 3.88
CA ILE A 299 4.06 1.01 3.77
C ILE A 299 3.31 2.01 2.90
N SER A 300 2.71 1.54 1.81
CA SER A 300 1.87 2.34 0.91
C SER A 300 0.39 2.31 1.27
N GLU A 301 -0.09 1.19 1.80
CA GLU A 301 -1.51 1.01 2.15
C GLU A 301 -1.64 0.18 3.44
N ILE A 302 -2.65 0.50 4.25
CA ILE A 302 -3.02 -0.23 5.47
C ILE A 302 -4.49 -0.59 5.34
N MET A 303 -4.83 -1.86 5.54
CA MET A 303 -6.19 -2.40 5.41
C MET A 303 -6.55 -3.16 6.68
N VAL A 304 -7.45 -2.57 7.47
CA VAL A 304 -8.07 -3.21 8.63
C VAL A 304 -9.33 -3.90 8.15
N VAL A 305 -9.32 -5.23 8.12
CA VAL A 305 -10.48 -6.04 7.73
C VAL A 305 -11.45 -6.17 8.90
N ASP A 306 -10.88 -6.46 10.08
CA ASP A 306 -11.56 -6.52 11.37
C ASP A 306 -10.52 -6.25 12.48
N ARG A 307 -10.91 -6.37 13.75
CA ARG A 307 -9.99 -6.13 14.89
C ARG A 307 -8.76 -7.05 14.92
N ASP A 308 -8.86 -8.26 14.37
CA ASP A 308 -7.84 -9.31 14.46
C ASP A 308 -6.94 -9.35 13.21
N HIS A 309 -7.37 -8.74 12.10
CA HIS A 309 -6.69 -8.81 10.82
C HIS A 309 -6.38 -7.41 10.24
N ILE A 310 -5.11 -7.02 10.35
CA ILE A 310 -4.56 -5.80 9.73
C ILE A 310 -3.53 -6.20 8.66
N TYR A 311 -3.84 -5.87 7.41
CA TYR A 311 -2.96 -6.07 6.26
C TYR A 311 -2.25 -4.77 5.88
N ILE A 312 -1.07 -4.90 5.28
CA ILE A 312 -0.29 -3.78 4.76
C ILE A 312 0.21 -4.09 3.35
N GLU A 313 0.29 -3.06 2.51
CA GLU A 313 0.96 -3.13 1.21
C GLU A 313 2.38 -2.57 1.32
N ARG A 314 3.36 -3.36 0.87
CA ARG A 314 4.75 -2.93 0.68
C ARG A 314 5.20 -3.33 -0.71
N SER A 315 5.79 -2.40 -1.46
CA SER A 315 6.35 -2.66 -2.79
C SER A 315 5.39 -3.43 -3.73
N GLY A 316 4.08 -3.18 -3.63
CA GLY A 316 3.06 -3.84 -4.47
C GLY A 316 2.59 -5.23 -4.00
N ARG A 317 3.06 -5.72 -2.85
CA ARG A 317 2.67 -7.00 -2.24
C ARG A 317 1.90 -6.74 -0.94
N VAL A 318 0.83 -7.50 -0.73
CA VAL A 318 -0.01 -7.43 0.48
C VAL A 318 0.40 -8.52 1.46
N GLU A 319 0.63 -8.16 2.71
CA GLU A 319 1.02 -9.08 3.79
C GLU A 319 0.27 -8.76 5.09
N ASN A 320 0.16 -9.74 5.99
CA ASN A 320 -0.41 -9.52 7.32
C ASN A 320 0.63 -8.82 8.21
N SER A 321 0.23 -7.71 8.85
CA SER A 321 1.13 -6.92 9.68
C SER A 321 1.47 -7.55 11.05
N GLY A 322 0.75 -8.59 11.47
CA GLY A 322 0.82 -9.19 12.80
C GLY A 322 0.17 -8.35 13.91
N ARG A 323 -0.26 -7.11 13.62
CA ARG A 323 -0.90 -6.21 14.59
C ARG A 323 -2.40 -6.41 14.65
N ARG A 324 -2.99 -6.07 15.81
CA ARG A 324 -4.42 -6.23 16.12
C ARG A 324 -4.94 -5.09 16.98
N PHE A 325 -6.23 -4.80 16.87
CA PHE A 325 -6.95 -3.95 17.80
C PHE A 325 -7.39 -4.73 19.04
N VAL A 326 -7.55 -4.00 20.14
CA VAL A 326 -7.96 -4.57 21.44
C VAL A 326 -9.41 -5.05 21.41
N SER A 327 -10.31 -4.28 20.78
CA SER A 327 -11.73 -4.59 20.62
C SER A 327 -12.35 -3.72 19.52
N ASP A 328 -13.53 -4.10 19.05
CA ASP A 328 -14.26 -3.35 18.03
C ASP A 328 -14.64 -1.95 18.52
N GLU A 329 -14.98 -1.78 19.80
CA GLU A 329 -15.31 -0.48 20.38
C GLU A 329 -14.11 0.47 20.37
N VAL A 330 -12.90 -0.08 20.61
CA VAL A 330 -11.65 0.68 20.51
C VAL A 330 -11.37 1.04 19.06
N THR A 331 -11.58 0.12 18.11
CA THR A 331 -11.45 0.38 16.68
C THR A 331 -12.40 1.51 16.23
N GLU A 332 -13.68 1.46 16.59
CA GLU A 332 -14.65 2.53 16.31
C GLU A 332 -14.19 3.87 16.88
N THR A 333 -13.71 3.87 18.13
CA THR A 333 -13.22 5.08 18.80
C THR A 333 -12.01 5.69 18.08
N ILE A 334 -11.09 4.85 17.59
CA ILE A 334 -9.93 5.30 16.81
C ILE A 334 -10.38 5.84 15.46
N ILE A 335 -11.30 5.17 14.76
CA ILE A 335 -11.88 5.64 13.50
C ILE A 335 -12.55 7.01 13.70
N GLN A 336 -13.38 7.17 14.73
CA GLN A 336 -14.02 8.46 15.06
C GLN A 336 -12.98 9.55 15.36
N ARG A 337 -11.88 9.21 16.05
CA ARG A 337 -10.78 10.15 16.35
C ARG A 337 -10.05 10.59 15.07
N ILE A 338 -9.81 9.67 14.15
CA ILE A 338 -9.22 9.98 12.84
C ILE A 338 -10.13 10.94 12.07
N VAL A 339 -11.40 10.61 11.96
CA VAL A 339 -12.39 11.30 11.13
C VAL A 339 -12.74 12.70 11.68
N SER A 340 -12.86 12.82 13.01
CA SER A 340 -13.15 14.10 13.68
C SER A 340 -12.04 15.14 13.52
N LYS A 341 -10.77 14.73 13.43
CA LYS A 341 -9.65 15.66 13.15
C LYS A 341 -9.78 16.33 11.78
N VAL A 342 -10.48 15.70 10.83
CA VAL A 342 -10.70 16.20 9.46
C VAL A 342 -12.04 16.95 9.35
N GLY A 343 -12.74 17.18 10.46
CA GLY A 343 -14.05 17.86 10.44
C GLY A 343 -15.17 17.02 9.83
N ARG A 344 -14.99 15.70 9.74
CA ARG A 344 -16.01 14.75 9.31
C ARG A 344 -16.63 14.06 10.53
N ARG A 345 -17.75 13.38 10.32
CA ARG A 345 -18.46 12.63 11.37
C ARG A 345 -18.77 11.22 10.87
N ILE A 346 -18.61 10.24 11.76
CA ILE A 346 -18.99 8.85 11.54
C ILE A 346 -19.68 8.34 12.80
N ASP A 347 -20.88 7.80 12.63
CA ASP A 347 -21.69 7.21 13.70
C ASP A 347 -22.71 6.22 13.11
N LYS A 348 -23.55 5.61 13.95
CA LYS A 348 -24.51 4.60 13.51
C LYS A 348 -25.56 5.13 12.52
N ALA A 349 -25.78 6.45 12.43
CA ALA A 349 -26.68 7.06 11.45
C ALA A 349 -25.95 7.37 10.13
N SER A 350 -24.64 7.62 10.17
CA SER A 350 -23.76 7.79 9.00
C SER A 350 -22.53 6.89 9.13
N PRO A 351 -22.67 5.58 8.87
CA PRO A 351 -21.63 4.57 9.15
C PRO A 351 -20.53 4.49 8.10
N LEU A 352 -20.56 5.33 7.06
CA LEU A 352 -19.60 5.38 5.96
C LEU A 352 -18.89 6.72 5.97
N VAL A 353 -17.57 6.73 5.79
CA VAL A 353 -16.82 7.98 5.64
C VAL A 353 -15.61 7.83 4.75
N ASP A 354 -15.42 8.85 3.91
CA ASP A 354 -14.17 9.12 3.21
C ASP A 354 -13.58 10.42 3.75
N ALA A 355 -12.32 10.37 4.16
CA ALA A 355 -11.60 11.47 4.78
C ALA A 355 -10.16 11.56 4.27
N ARG A 356 -9.56 12.74 4.47
CA ARG A 356 -8.17 13.02 4.14
C ARG A 356 -7.41 13.45 5.39
N LEU A 357 -6.37 12.71 5.74
CA LEU A 357 -5.50 13.04 6.86
C LEU A 357 -4.68 14.30 6.58
N THR A 358 -4.12 14.89 7.63
CA THR A 358 -3.31 16.12 7.55
C THR A 358 -2.02 15.94 6.76
N ASP A 359 -1.51 14.71 6.62
CA ASP A 359 -0.37 14.36 5.79
C ASP A 359 -0.72 14.12 4.31
N GLY A 360 -2.00 14.24 3.95
CA GLY A 360 -2.53 13.99 2.61
C GLY A 360 -3.02 12.57 2.36
N SER A 361 -2.81 11.63 3.30
CA SER A 361 -3.25 10.24 3.18
C SER A 361 -4.77 10.13 3.12
N ARG A 362 -5.30 9.19 2.34
CA ARG A 362 -6.74 8.98 2.16
C ARG A 362 -7.21 7.87 3.08
N VAL A 363 -8.35 8.07 3.72
CA VAL A 363 -8.94 7.15 4.69
C VAL A 363 -10.37 6.87 4.30
N ASN A 364 -10.69 5.60 4.08
CA ASN A 364 -12.05 5.10 4.00
C ASN A 364 -12.33 4.28 5.26
N ALA A 365 -13.47 4.52 5.89
CA ALA A 365 -13.89 3.78 7.08
C ALA A 365 -15.37 3.41 7.01
N VAL A 366 -15.68 2.21 7.50
CA VAL A 366 -17.02 1.66 7.59
C VAL A 366 -17.19 1.06 8.99
N ILE A 367 -18.28 1.43 9.67
CA ILE A 367 -18.62 0.89 11.00
C ILE A 367 -19.93 0.10 10.98
N PRO A 368 -20.22 -0.72 12.01
CA PRO A 368 -21.53 -1.34 12.18
C PRO A 368 -22.68 -0.29 12.17
N PRO A 369 -23.85 -0.61 11.59
CA PRO A 369 -24.29 -1.95 11.19
C PRO A 369 -23.91 -2.38 9.76
N ILE A 370 -23.26 -1.53 8.95
CA ILE A 370 -22.89 -1.89 7.57
C ILE A 370 -21.70 -2.85 7.56
N ALA A 371 -20.72 -2.61 8.44
CA ALA A 371 -19.59 -3.52 8.62
C ALA A 371 -19.99 -4.69 9.53
N VAL A 372 -20.54 -5.75 8.94
CA VAL A 372 -21.12 -6.91 9.68
C VAL A 372 -20.09 -7.64 10.54
N SER A 373 -18.85 -7.75 10.07
CA SER A 373 -17.75 -8.42 10.78
C SER A 373 -17.04 -7.53 11.82
N GLY A 374 -17.53 -6.32 12.05
CA GLY A 374 -16.86 -5.30 12.87
C GLY A 374 -16.31 -4.15 12.03
N PRO A 375 -15.82 -3.07 12.68
CA PRO A 375 -15.33 -1.87 12.00
C PRO A 375 -14.14 -2.16 11.07
N CYS A 376 -14.17 -1.62 9.85
CA CYS A 376 -13.08 -1.74 8.89
C CYS A 376 -12.59 -0.36 8.40
N LEU A 377 -11.34 -0.32 7.97
CA LEU A 377 -10.61 0.91 7.66
C LEU A 377 -9.55 0.64 6.59
N THR A 378 -9.52 1.45 5.54
CA THR A 378 -8.43 1.45 4.55
C THR A 378 -7.76 2.80 4.54
N VAL A 379 -6.44 2.81 4.76
CA VAL A 379 -5.59 4.00 4.67
C VAL A 379 -4.64 3.87 3.50
N ARG A 380 -4.81 4.72 2.49
CA ARG A 380 -3.86 4.86 1.38
C ARG A 380 -2.92 6.01 1.69
N LYS A 381 -1.68 5.68 2.00
CA LYS A 381 -0.70 6.65 2.47
C LYS A 381 -0.25 7.57 1.35
N PHE A 382 -0.12 8.84 1.68
CA PHE A 382 0.53 9.78 0.78
C PHE A 382 2.03 9.43 0.71
N PRO A 383 2.61 9.28 -0.49
CA PRO A 383 4.02 8.90 -0.61
C PRO A 383 4.92 9.90 0.11
N ALA A 384 5.76 9.40 1.04
CA ALA A 384 6.68 10.24 1.81
C ALA A 384 7.74 10.93 0.93
N ARG A 385 8.14 10.27 -0.17
CA ARG A 385 9.07 10.80 -1.17
C ARG A 385 8.38 10.88 -2.53
N LYS A 386 8.46 12.05 -3.16
CA LYS A 386 8.15 12.22 -4.58
C LYS A 386 9.21 11.50 -5.41
N LEU A 387 8.77 10.62 -6.32
CA LEU A 387 9.64 10.00 -7.32
C LEU A 387 10.02 11.03 -8.39
N LEU A 388 11.28 10.99 -8.82
CA LEU A 388 11.77 11.76 -9.96
C LEU A 388 11.80 10.89 -11.22
N ILE A 389 11.98 11.52 -12.37
CA ILE A 389 12.10 10.79 -13.64
C ILE A 389 13.29 9.80 -13.62
N ASP A 390 14.41 10.18 -12.98
CA ASP A 390 15.60 9.33 -12.88
C ASP A 390 15.34 8.10 -12.02
N ASP A 391 14.51 8.22 -10.98
CA ASP A 391 14.08 7.07 -10.18
C ASP A 391 13.30 6.07 -11.06
N LEU A 392 12.42 6.56 -11.95
CA LEU A 392 11.67 5.71 -12.88
C LEU A 392 12.57 5.04 -13.93
N VAL A 393 13.63 5.71 -14.38
CA VAL A 393 14.65 5.11 -15.26
C VAL A 393 15.42 4.02 -14.52
N ASN A 394 15.84 4.27 -13.28
CA ASN A 394 16.56 3.30 -12.45
C ASN A 394 15.71 2.06 -12.13
N TYR A 395 14.39 2.22 -11.96
CA TYR A 395 13.47 1.10 -11.78
C TYR A 395 13.14 0.34 -13.09
N GLY A 396 13.65 0.79 -14.23
CA GLY A 396 13.35 0.22 -15.53
C GLY A 396 11.89 0.44 -15.94
N SER A 397 11.22 1.45 -15.40
CA SER A 397 9.85 1.83 -15.80
C SER A 397 9.81 2.49 -17.17
N LEU A 398 10.88 3.17 -17.57
CA LEU A 398 11.10 3.68 -18.92
C LEU A 398 12.62 3.77 -19.20
N THR A 399 12.99 3.88 -20.47
CA THR A 399 14.39 4.08 -20.87
C THR A 399 14.78 5.55 -20.75
N ARG A 400 16.10 5.81 -20.63
CA ARG A 400 16.65 7.17 -20.57
C ARG A 400 16.26 7.99 -21.79
N THR A 401 16.35 7.41 -22.98
CA THR A 401 15.97 8.03 -24.26
C THR A 401 14.51 8.49 -24.25
N VAL A 402 13.60 7.65 -23.75
CA VAL A 402 12.18 8.01 -23.63
C VAL A 402 11.97 9.11 -22.58
N ALA A 403 12.69 9.08 -21.46
CA ALA A 403 12.62 10.13 -20.46
C ALA A 403 13.04 11.50 -21.03
N GLU A 404 14.11 11.53 -21.84
CA GLU A 404 14.60 12.74 -22.50
C GLU A 404 13.64 13.24 -23.59
N PHE A 405 13.06 12.33 -24.38
CA PHE A 405 12.00 12.67 -25.33
C PHE A 405 10.80 13.32 -24.65
N LEU A 406 10.28 12.70 -23.57
CA LEU A 406 9.14 13.21 -22.83
C LEU A 406 9.45 14.56 -22.18
N ARG A 407 10.68 14.74 -21.68
CA ARG A 407 11.15 16.04 -21.19
C ARG A 407 11.09 17.12 -22.29
N ALA A 408 11.59 16.80 -23.49
CA ALA A 408 11.56 17.72 -24.62
C ALA A 408 10.12 18.07 -25.04
N ALA A 409 9.21 17.08 -25.05
CA ALA A 409 7.80 17.28 -25.33
C ALA A 409 7.12 18.23 -24.31
N VAL A 410 7.40 18.07 -23.01
CA VAL A 410 6.85 18.96 -21.97
C VAL A 410 7.37 20.39 -22.16
N LEU A 411 8.67 20.55 -22.42
CA LEU A 411 9.30 21.86 -22.59
C LEU A 411 8.83 22.59 -23.85
N THR A 412 8.52 21.85 -24.93
CA THR A 412 7.91 22.37 -26.17
C THR A 412 6.38 22.45 -26.11
N ARG A 413 5.79 22.35 -24.92
CA ARG A 413 4.35 22.54 -24.69
C ARG A 413 3.47 21.59 -25.49
N LYS A 414 3.91 20.34 -25.70
CA LYS A 414 3.03 19.29 -26.23
C LYS A 414 2.00 18.86 -25.18
N ASN A 415 0.76 18.69 -25.61
CA ASN A 415 -0.34 18.19 -24.80
C ASN A 415 -0.20 16.67 -24.65
N ILE A 416 -0.09 16.19 -23.40
CA ILE A 416 0.22 14.80 -23.09
C ILE A 416 -0.94 14.16 -22.32
N LEU A 417 -1.44 13.04 -22.84
CA LEU A 417 -2.41 12.19 -22.16
C LEU A 417 -1.74 10.89 -21.71
N ILE A 418 -1.82 10.59 -20.41
CA ILE A 418 -1.25 9.39 -19.81
C ILE A 418 -2.36 8.36 -19.56
N SER A 419 -2.22 7.18 -20.12
CA SER A 419 -3.21 6.10 -20.06
C SER A 419 -2.67 4.87 -19.34
N GLY A 420 -3.56 4.07 -18.76
CA GLY A 420 -3.22 2.81 -18.09
C GLY A 420 -4.27 2.34 -17.09
N GLY A 421 -4.14 1.09 -16.68
CA GLY A 421 -4.99 0.47 -15.66
C GLY A 421 -4.92 1.14 -14.28
N THR A 422 -5.78 0.70 -13.36
CA THR A 422 -5.66 1.07 -11.94
C THR A 422 -4.32 0.59 -11.37
N GLY A 423 -3.64 1.46 -10.62
CA GLY A 423 -2.38 1.09 -9.95
C GLY A 423 -1.17 0.91 -10.86
N THR A 424 -1.21 1.34 -12.14
CA THR A 424 -0.06 1.28 -13.06
C THR A 424 0.92 2.44 -12.91
N GLY A 425 0.59 3.47 -12.13
CA GLY A 425 1.48 4.61 -11.85
C GLY A 425 1.23 5.86 -12.72
N LYS A 426 0.03 6.04 -13.30
CA LYS A 426 -0.31 7.21 -14.13
C LYS A 426 -0.03 8.54 -13.44
N THR A 427 -0.58 8.75 -12.25
CA THR A 427 -0.38 9.98 -11.47
C THR A 427 1.08 10.18 -11.08
N THR A 428 1.82 9.10 -10.84
CA THR A 428 3.27 9.16 -10.58
C THR A 428 4.02 9.72 -11.79
N LEU A 429 3.79 9.17 -13.00
CA LEU A 429 4.43 9.68 -14.21
C LEU A 429 4.00 11.12 -14.51
N LEU A 430 2.72 11.44 -14.34
CA LEU A 430 2.21 12.81 -14.48
C LEU A 430 2.95 13.79 -13.56
N ASN A 431 3.16 13.40 -12.30
CA ASN A 431 3.85 14.22 -11.31
C ASN A 431 5.34 14.42 -11.66
N CYS A 432 5.99 13.40 -12.23
CA CYS A 432 7.37 13.50 -12.73
C CYS A 432 7.47 14.43 -13.95
N LEU A 433 6.58 14.26 -14.94
CA LEU A 433 6.58 15.11 -16.15
C LEU A 433 6.25 16.56 -15.83
N SER A 434 5.39 16.79 -14.84
CA SER A 434 5.04 18.14 -14.37
C SER A 434 6.23 18.91 -13.79
N ASP A 435 7.30 18.25 -13.34
CA ASP A 435 8.51 18.94 -12.88
C ASP A 435 9.28 19.62 -14.01
N PHE A 436 9.16 19.09 -15.24
CA PHE A 436 9.81 19.66 -16.42
C PHE A 436 9.14 20.93 -16.95
N ILE A 437 7.91 21.25 -16.49
CA ILE A 437 7.25 22.50 -16.88
C ILE A 437 8.15 23.69 -16.53
N HIS A 438 8.19 24.74 -17.34
CA HIS A 438 9.04 25.89 -17.07
C HIS A 438 8.59 26.63 -15.80
N ASP A 439 9.53 27.12 -14.95
CA ASP A 439 9.19 27.74 -13.65
C ASP A 439 8.39 29.04 -13.75
N LYS A 440 8.36 29.66 -14.93
CA LYS A 440 7.57 30.86 -15.23
C LYS A 440 6.11 30.56 -15.57
N ASP A 441 5.78 29.31 -15.90
CA ASP A 441 4.43 28.94 -16.27
C ASP A 441 3.53 28.96 -15.02
N ARG A 442 2.36 29.58 -15.15
CA ARG A 442 1.29 29.48 -14.16
C ARG A 442 0.51 28.19 -14.39
N ILE A 443 0.55 27.31 -13.40
CA ILE A 443 -0.04 25.98 -13.50
C ILE A 443 -1.25 25.88 -12.58
N VAL A 444 -2.38 25.40 -13.10
CA VAL A 444 -3.54 25.04 -12.28
C VAL A 444 -3.68 23.53 -12.28
N THR A 445 -3.56 22.90 -11.12
CA THR A 445 -3.85 21.47 -10.96
C THR A 445 -5.28 21.26 -10.49
N VAL A 446 -5.96 20.25 -11.04
CA VAL A 446 -7.33 19.88 -10.66
C VAL A 446 -7.39 18.38 -10.40
N GLU A 447 -7.73 17.97 -9.19
CA GLU A 447 -7.71 16.56 -8.79
C GLU A 447 -8.92 16.20 -7.91
N ASP A 448 -9.37 14.94 -7.94
CA ASP A 448 -10.32 14.44 -6.94
C ASP A 448 -9.72 14.46 -5.53
N THR A 449 -8.43 14.15 -5.46
CA THR A 449 -7.64 14.36 -4.26
C THR A 449 -6.26 14.81 -4.67
N ALA A 450 -5.75 15.85 -4.00
CA ALA A 450 -4.52 16.49 -4.46
C ALA A 450 -3.29 15.58 -4.22
N GLU A 451 -2.90 14.82 -5.24
CA GLU A 451 -1.77 13.88 -5.27
C GLU A 451 -0.53 14.50 -5.92
N LEU A 452 -0.73 15.46 -6.83
CA LEU A 452 0.35 16.16 -7.53
C LEU A 452 1.11 17.09 -6.58
N GLN A 453 2.44 17.05 -6.70
CA GLN A 453 3.38 17.80 -5.87
C GLN A 453 4.34 18.58 -6.77
N LEU A 454 3.90 19.72 -7.31
CA LEU A 454 4.75 20.57 -8.14
C LEU A 454 5.51 21.55 -7.25
N LYS A 455 6.84 21.46 -7.24
CA LYS A 455 7.71 22.40 -6.50
C LYS A 455 8.00 23.65 -7.36
N LYS A 456 6.95 24.41 -7.66
CA LYS A 456 7.03 25.64 -8.45
C LYS A 456 6.28 26.76 -7.75
N GLU A 457 6.72 27.99 -7.95
CA GLU A 457 6.17 29.17 -7.27
C GLU A 457 4.73 29.47 -7.75
N HIS A 458 4.49 29.38 -9.06
CA HIS A 458 3.23 29.77 -9.68
C HIS A 458 2.25 28.60 -9.86
N VAL A 459 1.99 27.83 -8.80
CA VAL A 459 1.06 26.69 -8.83
C VAL A 459 -0.19 26.97 -8.00
N VAL A 460 -1.35 26.83 -8.64
CA VAL A 460 -2.65 26.80 -7.97
C VAL A 460 -3.13 25.36 -7.91
N ARG A 461 -3.45 24.87 -6.71
CA ARG A 461 -3.94 23.50 -6.50
C ARG A 461 -5.43 23.54 -6.18
N LEU A 462 -6.24 22.89 -7.01
CA LEU A 462 -7.67 22.74 -6.82
C LEU A 462 -8.01 21.27 -6.57
N GLU A 463 -8.91 21.04 -5.63
CA GLU A 463 -9.38 19.72 -5.24
C GLU A 463 -10.91 19.71 -5.27
N THR A 464 -11.52 18.61 -5.72
CA THR A 464 -12.97 18.47 -5.70
C THR A 464 -13.52 18.53 -4.28
N LYS A 465 -14.78 18.91 -4.17
CA LYS A 465 -15.49 18.94 -2.90
C LYS A 465 -16.72 18.05 -3.01
N PRO A 466 -16.80 16.93 -2.27
CA PRO A 466 -18.01 16.13 -2.27
C PRO A 466 -19.14 16.90 -1.58
N PRO A 467 -20.41 16.55 -1.86
CA PRO A 467 -21.55 17.19 -1.21
C PRO A 467 -21.52 17.02 0.31
N ASN A 468 -22.20 17.92 1.02
CA ASN A 468 -22.49 17.75 2.43
C ASN A 468 -23.55 16.66 2.65
N LEU A 469 -23.88 16.34 3.91
CA LEU A 469 -24.88 15.33 4.26
C LEU A 469 -26.28 15.62 3.68
N GLU A 470 -26.56 16.87 3.32
CA GLU A 470 -27.82 17.33 2.72
C GLU A 470 -27.78 17.28 1.17
N GLY A 471 -26.69 16.78 0.58
CA GLY A 471 -26.51 16.69 -0.87
C GLY A 471 -26.11 18.01 -1.55
N ALA A 472 -25.76 19.04 -0.80
CA ALA A 472 -25.46 20.38 -1.29
C ALA A 472 -23.96 20.71 -1.28
N GLY A 473 -23.55 21.66 -2.12
CA GLY A 473 -22.20 22.24 -2.10
C GLY A 473 -21.11 21.36 -2.69
N GLU A 474 -21.48 20.45 -3.60
CA GLU A 474 -20.56 19.67 -4.43
C GLU A 474 -19.85 20.57 -5.45
N TYR A 475 -18.56 20.31 -5.67
CA TYR A 475 -17.77 20.88 -6.76
C TYR A 475 -17.01 19.74 -7.44
N THR A 476 -17.36 19.47 -8.70
CA THR A 476 -16.78 18.39 -9.50
C THR A 476 -15.49 18.82 -10.20
N ILE A 477 -14.74 17.87 -10.76
CA ILE A 477 -13.56 18.19 -11.61
C ILE A 477 -13.97 19.14 -12.73
N ARG A 478 -15.13 18.90 -13.35
CA ARG A 478 -15.66 19.72 -14.44
C ARG A 478 -15.84 21.18 -14.04
N ASP A 479 -16.40 21.43 -12.86
CA ASP A 479 -16.61 22.79 -12.34
C ASP A 479 -15.27 23.51 -12.13
N LEU A 480 -14.29 22.78 -11.58
CA LEU A 480 -12.96 23.30 -11.31
C LEU A 480 -12.17 23.57 -12.60
N VAL A 481 -12.26 22.70 -13.63
CA VAL A 481 -11.63 22.93 -14.94
C VAL A 481 -12.22 24.18 -15.62
N LYS A 482 -13.55 24.31 -15.64
CA LYS A 482 -14.21 25.51 -16.17
C LYS A 482 -13.80 26.78 -15.43
N ASN A 483 -13.63 26.70 -14.12
CA ASN A 483 -13.14 27.83 -13.33
C ASN A 483 -11.66 28.12 -13.61
N ALA A 484 -10.83 27.09 -13.76
CA ALA A 484 -9.41 27.20 -14.04
C ALA A 484 -9.13 28.03 -15.31
N LEU A 485 -9.94 27.87 -16.37
CA LEU A 485 -9.85 28.68 -17.59
C LEU A 485 -9.96 30.19 -17.36
N ARG A 486 -10.56 30.63 -16.24
CA ARG A 486 -10.67 32.06 -15.86
C ARG A 486 -9.51 32.55 -15.00
N MET A 487 -8.61 31.65 -14.59
CA MET A 487 -7.49 31.95 -13.69
C MET A 487 -6.22 32.35 -14.44
N ARG A 488 -6.31 32.55 -15.76
CA ARG A 488 -5.21 32.78 -16.70
C ARG A 488 -4.07 31.77 -16.51
N PRO A 489 -4.33 30.44 -16.56
CA PRO A 489 -3.25 29.46 -16.54
C PRO A 489 -2.46 29.52 -17.84
N ASP A 490 -1.17 29.23 -17.77
CA ASP A 490 -0.39 28.82 -18.94
C ASP A 490 -0.64 27.33 -19.23
N ARG A 491 -0.82 26.52 -18.17
CA ARG A 491 -1.10 25.08 -18.27
C ARG A 491 -2.15 24.63 -17.27
N ILE A 492 -2.96 23.66 -17.66
CA ILE A 492 -3.88 22.96 -16.78
C ILE A 492 -3.46 21.49 -16.68
N VAL A 493 -3.36 20.99 -15.45
CA VAL A 493 -3.03 19.60 -15.18
C VAL A 493 -4.18 18.94 -14.43
N VAL A 494 -4.86 18.00 -15.07
CA VAL A 494 -5.98 17.26 -14.45
C VAL A 494 -5.47 15.90 -13.99
N GLY A 495 -5.72 15.55 -12.73
CA GLY A 495 -5.23 14.30 -12.14
C GLY A 495 -5.74 13.07 -12.88
N GLU A 496 -7.03 13.01 -13.19
CA GLU A 496 -7.64 11.96 -14.01
C GLU A 496 -8.98 12.44 -14.58
N CYS A 497 -9.20 12.21 -15.88
CA CYS A 497 -10.51 12.39 -16.51
C CYS A 497 -11.29 11.07 -16.48
N ARG A 498 -12.46 11.09 -15.85
CA ARG A 498 -13.38 9.97 -15.63
C ARG A 498 -14.79 10.23 -16.17
N GLY A 499 -15.11 11.48 -16.51
CA GLY A 499 -16.44 11.91 -16.91
C GLY A 499 -16.44 13.09 -17.89
N ALA A 500 -17.49 13.90 -17.77
CA ALA A 500 -17.80 15.00 -18.68
C ALA A 500 -16.74 16.11 -18.75
N GLU A 501 -15.85 16.21 -17.76
CA GLU A 501 -14.71 17.12 -17.77
C GLU A 501 -13.72 16.86 -18.91
N ALA A 502 -13.75 15.67 -19.53
CA ALA A 502 -12.89 15.36 -20.68
C ALA A 502 -13.10 16.34 -21.85
N LEU A 503 -14.35 16.76 -22.10
CA LEU A 503 -14.64 17.76 -23.13
C LEU A 503 -14.02 19.12 -22.78
N ASP A 504 -14.20 19.57 -21.53
CA ASP A 504 -13.65 20.84 -21.07
C ASP A 504 -12.11 20.82 -21.08
N MET A 505 -11.49 19.66 -20.85
CA MET A 505 -10.05 19.46 -20.94
C MET A 505 -9.54 19.54 -22.39
N LEU A 506 -10.22 18.88 -23.33
CA LEU A 506 -9.91 19.00 -24.77
C LEU A 506 -10.08 20.44 -25.25
N GLN A 507 -11.09 21.16 -24.75
CA GLN A 507 -11.26 22.58 -25.07
C GLN A 507 -10.12 23.43 -24.51
N ALA A 508 -9.69 23.18 -23.27
CA ALA A 508 -8.55 23.89 -22.68
C ALA A 508 -7.29 23.75 -23.54
N MET A 509 -6.96 22.51 -23.92
CA MET A 509 -5.83 22.17 -24.79
C MET A 509 -5.92 22.82 -26.17
N ASN A 510 -7.13 23.00 -26.72
CA ASN A 510 -7.35 23.67 -28.00
C ASN A 510 -7.34 25.22 -27.92
N THR A 511 -7.47 25.80 -26.72
CA THR A 511 -7.74 27.24 -26.54
C THR A 511 -6.63 27.97 -25.79
N GLY A 512 -5.39 27.75 -26.19
CA GLY A 512 -4.24 28.53 -25.73
C GLY A 512 -3.70 28.14 -24.35
N HIS A 513 -4.01 26.93 -23.88
CA HIS A 513 -3.42 26.32 -22.68
C HIS A 513 -2.53 25.13 -23.08
N ASP A 514 -1.67 25.35 -24.06
CA ASP A 514 -0.79 24.32 -24.61
C ASP A 514 0.16 23.75 -23.56
N GLY A 515 0.55 22.50 -23.72
CA GLY A 515 1.40 21.80 -22.77
C GLY A 515 0.65 21.32 -21.53
N SER A 516 -0.68 21.28 -21.61
CA SER A 516 -1.54 20.72 -20.57
C SER A 516 -1.45 19.20 -20.55
N MET A 517 -1.74 18.60 -19.40
CA MET A 517 -1.59 17.16 -19.20
C MET A 517 -2.73 16.57 -18.40
N THR A 518 -3.11 15.33 -18.71
CA THR A 518 -4.13 14.61 -17.94
C THR A 518 -3.86 13.11 -17.92
N THR A 519 -4.55 12.37 -17.05
CA THR A 519 -4.58 10.91 -17.09
C THR A 519 -5.97 10.36 -17.43
N ILE A 520 -6.01 9.16 -18.00
CA ILE A 520 -7.26 8.43 -18.27
C ILE A 520 -7.05 6.93 -18.04
N HIS A 521 -8.12 6.22 -17.72
CA HIS A 521 -8.07 4.75 -17.68
C HIS A 521 -8.41 4.15 -19.05
N ALA A 522 -7.44 3.49 -19.69
CA ALA A 522 -7.65 2.65 -20.87
C ALA A 522 -6.63 1.50 -20.90
N ASN A 523 -6.96 0.42 -21.63
CA ASN A 523 -6.12 -0.79 -21.65
C ASN A 523 -4.96 -0.68 -22.64
N ASN A 524 -5.11 0.16 -23.67
CA ASN A 524 -4.10 0.43 -24.68
C ASN A 524 -4.34 1.84 -25.28
N SER A 525 -3.43 2.32 -26.12
CA SER A 525 -3.51 3.67 -26.72
C SER A 525 -4.68 3.83 -27.70
N ALA A 526 -5.12 2.77 -28.39
CA ALA A 526 -6.29 2.82 -29.26
C ALA A 526 -7.59 2.95 -28.46
N ASP A 527 -7.71 2.22 -27.35
CA ASP A 527 -8.85 2.29 -26.42
C ASP A 527 -9.00 3.69 -25.81
N VAL A 528 -7.94 4.51 -25.75
CA VAL A 528 -8.04 5.91 -25.29
C VAL A 528 -9.02 6.70 -26.13
N ILE A 529 -9.03 6.51 -27.45
CA ILE A 529 -9.92 7.25 -28.35
C ILE A 529 -11.38 6.89 -28.08
N LEU A 530 -11.68 5.59 -28.04
CA LEU A 530 -13.01 5.08 -27.69
C LEU A 530 -13.46 5.57 -26.31
N ARG A 531 -12.53 5.64 -25.35
CA ARG A 531 -12.82 6.14 -24.01
C ARG A 531 -13.14 7.64 -24.04
N LEU A 532 -12.37 8.44 -24.76
CA LEU A 532 -12.62 9.87 -24.92
C LEU A 532 -13.97 10.15 -25.59
N GLU A 533 -14.37 9.36 -26.59
CA GLU A 533 -15.71 9.44 -27.20
C GLU A 533 -16.81 9.32 -26.15
N VAL A 534 -16.76 8.26 -25.34
CA VAL A 534 -17.75 8.02 -24.28
C VAL A 534 -17.75 9.17 -23.26
N LEU A 535 -16.58 9.61 -22.80
CA LEU A 535 -16.48 10.67 -21.79
C LEU A 535 -17.00 12.02 -22.31
N VAL A 536 -16.70 12.35 -23.58
CA VAL A 536 -17.18 13.57 -24.21
C VAL A 536 -18.70 13.52 -24.42
N GLN A 537 -19.26 12.37 -24.78
CA GLN A 537 -20.70 12.19 -24.93
C GLN A 537 -21.48 12.38 -23.62
N MET A 538 -20.85 12.12 -22.45
CA MET A 538 -21.45 12.45 -21.15
C MET A 538 -21.58 13.97 -20.93
N ALA A 539 -20.79 14.77 -21.63
CA ALA A 539 -20.76 16.23 -21.49
C ALA A 539 -21.70 16.94 -22.47
N ALA A 540 -21.78 16.45 -23.70
CA ALA A 540 -22.58 17.00 -24.79
C ALA A 540 -22.81 15.93 -25.88
N ASP A 541 -23.98 15.97 -26.52
CA ASP A 541 -24.29 15.11 -27.67
C ASP A 541 -23.62 15.66 -28.93
N LEU A 542 -22.39 15.22 -29.18
CA LEU A 542 -21.57 15.62 -30.33
C LEU A 542 -21.39 14.45 -31.31
N PRO A 543 -21.46 14.69 -32.63
CA PRO A 543 -21.12 13.67 -33.61
C PRO A 543 -19.69 13.16 -33.40
N ILE A 544 -19.45 11.85 -33.53
CA ILE A 544 -18.15 11.19 -33.34
C ILE A 544 -17.03 11.91 -34.12
N LEU A 545 -17.29 12.28 -35.38
CA LEU A 545 -16.33 13.01 -36.21
C LEU A 545 -15.90 14.35 -35.58
N SER A 546 -16.80 15.04 -34.90
CA SER A 546 -16.50 16.30 -34.19
C SER A 546 -15.67 16.07 -32.94
N ILE A 547 -15.89 14.93 -32.26
CA ILE A 547 -15.06 14.51 -31.13
C ILE A 547 -13.65 14.18 -31.62
N HIS A 548 -13.52 13.39 -32.69
CA HIS A 548 -12.23 13.05 -33.28
C HIS A 548 -11.42 14.28 -33.69
N ARG A 549 -12.07 15.27 -34.32
CA ARG A 549 -11.43 16.56 -34.64
C ARG A 549 -10.91 17.29 -33.40
N GLN A 550 -11.69 17.31 -32.33
CA GLN A 550 -11.25 17.91 -31.07
C GLN A 550 -10.10 17.15 -30.42
N VAL A 551 -10.09 15.82 -30.51
CA VAL A 551 -9.00 14.98 -29.98
C VAL A 551 -7.71 15.17 -30.77
N VAL A 552 -7.79 15.17 -32.10
CA VAL A 552 -6.64 15.37 -33.00
C VAL A 552 -6.00 16.75 -32.81
N SER A 553 -6.80 17.79 -32.65
CA SER A 553 -6.30 19.13 -32.33
C SER A 553 -5.85 19.26 -30.87
N ALA A 554 -6.49 18.47 -30.01
CA ALA A 554 -6.28 18.22 -28.59
C ALA A 554 -4.87 17.83 -28.17
N ILE A 555 -4.52 16.64 -28.63
CA ILE A 555 -3.57 15.76 -27.97
C ILE A 555 -2.43 15.53 -28.94
N ASP A 556 -1.20 15.79 -28.51
CA ASP A 556 -0.02 15.47 -29.31
C ASP A 556 0.46 14.04 -29.02
N LEU A 557 0.48 13.66 -27.74
CA LEU A 557 1.07 12.40 -27.27
C LEU A 557 0.15 11.63 -26.32
N ILE A 558 0.09 10.32 -26.52
CA ILE A 558 -0.52 9.33 -25.63
C ILE A 558 0.60 8.43 -25.08
N ILE A 559 0.70 8.34 -23.75
CA ILE A 559 1.67 7.47 -23.06
C ILE A 559 0.91 6.34 -22.36
N GLN A 560 1.15 5.10 -22.75
CA GLN A 560 0.50 3.94 -22.15
C GLN A 560 1.38 3.30 -21.06
N LEU A 561 0.81 3.09 -19.88
CA LEU A 561 1.42 2.38 -18.76
C LEU A 561 0.71 1.06 -18.49
N SER A 562 1.49 0.04 -18.15
CA SER A 562 1.00 -1.26 -17.70
C SER A 562 1.77 -1.77 -16.49
N ARG A 563 1.11 -2.63 -15.70
CA ARG A 563 1.75 -3.46 -14.68
C ARG A 563 2.01 -4.83 -15.29
N LEU A 564 3.28 -5.22 -15.39
CA LEU A 564 3.70 -6.52 -15.90
C LEU A 564 3.43 -7.63 -14.86
N ARG A 565 3.55 -8.89 -15.30
CA ARG A 565 3.32 -10.07 -14.45
C ARG A 565 4.27 -10.17 -13.25
N ASP A 566 5.50 -9.66 -13.41
CA ASP A 566 6.50 -9.57 -12.34
C ASP A 566 6.18 -8.45 -11.32
N GLY A 567 5.09 -7.70 -11.53
CA GLY A 567 4.66 -6.58 -10.70
C GLY A 567 5.26 -5.24 -11.09
N ARG A 568 6.22 -5.20 -12.03
CA ARG A 568 6.87 -3.97 -12.51
C ARG A 568 5.87 -3.06 -13.23
N ARG A 569 5.90 -1.78 -12.90
CA ARG A 569 5.12 -0.72 -13.57
C ARG A 569 6.00 -0.06 -14.61
N CYS A 570 5.58 -0.05 -15.88
CA CYS A 570 6.39 0.52 -16.96
C CYS A 570 5.54 1.17 -18.06
N VAL A 571 6.17 2.06 -18.81
CA VAL A 571 5.65 2.60 -20.06
C VAL A 571 5.79 1.51 -21.13
N THR A 572 4.68 1.13 -21.74
CA THR A 572 4.65 0.10 -22.79
C THR A 572 4.63 0.70 -24.18
N GLN A 573 4.12 1.93 -24.32
CA GLN A 573 3.92 2.56 -25.62
C GLN A 573 3.90 4.08 -25.48
N VAL A 574 4.53 4.76 -26.43
CA VAL A 574 4.42 6.22 -26.63
C VAL A 574 3.95 6.45 -28.05
N THR A 575 2.77 7.04 -28.18
CA THR A 575 2.04 7.18 -29.44
C THR A 575 1.79 8.66 -29.73
N GLU A 576 2.10 9.09 -30.94
CA GLU A 576 1.73 10.40 -31.47
C GLU A 576 0.34 10.34 -32.12
N VAL A 577 -0.48 11.36 -31.89
CA VAL A 577 -1.73 11.60 -32.61
C VAL A 577 -1.43 12.51 -33.80
N ILE A 578 -1.56 11.99 -35.02
CA ILE A 578 -1.09 12.68 -36.24
C ILE A 578 -2.20 13.52 -36.86
N GLY A 579 -3.41 12.98 -36.91
CA GLY A 579 -4.44 13.55 -37.75
C GLY A 579 -5.70 12.73 -37.79
N LEU A 580 -6.66 13.21 -38.56
CA LEU A 580 -7.85 12.46 -38.94
C LEU A 580 -7.59 11.71 -40.25
N ASP A 581 -8.18 10.53 -40.40
CA ASP A 581 -8.37 9.88 -41.69
C ASP A 581 -9.63 10.46 -42.35
N GLU A 582 -9.47 11.14 -43.48
CA GLU A 582 -10.60 11.80 -44.16
C GLU A 582 -11.55 10.82 -44.85
N PHE A 583 -11.13 9.57 -45.08
CA PHE A 583 -11.92 8.55 -45.75
C PHE A 583 -12.67 7.66 -44.75
N GLU A 584 -11.98 7.21 -43.71
CA GLU A 584 -12.55 6.31 -42.69
C GLU A 584 -13.12 7.06 -41.49
N GLY A 585 -12.77 8.34 -41.31
CA GLY A 585 -13.19 9.16 -40.17
C GLY A 585 -12.51 8.80 -38.85
N GLY A 586 -11.59 7.84 -38.85
CA GLY A 586 -10.80 7.42 -37.69
C GLY A 586 -9.62 8.35 -37.37
N ILE A 587 -9.08 8.26 -36.17
CA ILE A 587 -7.88 9.02 -35.76
C ILE A 587 -6.63 8.24 -36.19
N ARG A 588 -5.74 8.90 -36.95
CA ARG A 588 -4.44 8.36 -37.33
C ARG A 588 -3.44 8.59 -36.20
N MET A 589 -2.88 7.49 -35.71
CA MET A 589 -1.89 7.48 -34.64
C MET A 589 -0.63 6.74 -35.10
N ARG A 590 0.52 7.07 -34.51
CA ARG A 590 1.80 6.40 -34.80
C ARG A 590 2.58 6.18 -33.52
N ASP A 591 3.06 4.95 -33.36
CA ASP A 591 3.91 4.62 -32.24
C ASP A 591 5.33 5.08 -32.50
N LEU A 592 5.87 5.84 -31.56
CA LEU A 592 7.26 6.29 -31.57
C LEU A 592 8.13 5.31 -30.78
N PHE A 593 7.61 4.80 -29.67
CA PHE A 593 8.27 3.81 -28.82
C PHE A 593 7.30 2.70 -28.45
N ARG A 594 7.79 1.45 -28.42
CA ARG A 594 6.99 0.29 -28.04
C ARG A 594 7.84 -0.74 -27.29
N LEU A 595 7.30 -1.28 -26.21
CA LEU A 595 7.90 -2.36 -25.45
C LEU A 595 7.50 -3.69 -26.11
N PRO A 596 8.44 -4.49 -26.63
CA PRO A 596 8.11 -5.79 -27.23
C PRO A 596 7.57 -6.75 -26.16
N MET A 597 6.39 -7.32 -26.45
CA MET A 597 5.69 -8.28 -25.60
C MET A 597 5.61 -9.63 -26.31
N GLY A 598 5.81 -10.72 -25.58
CA GLY A 598 5.55 -12.08 -26.07
C GLY A 598 4.08 -12.48 -25.94
N ASP A 599 3.73 -13.67 -26.46
CA ASP A 599 2.37 -14.23 -26.40
C ASP A 599 1.84 -14.37 -24.96
N SER A 600 2.74 -14.52 -23.99
CA SER A 600 2.45 -14.57 -22.56
C SER A 600 2.29 -13.19 -21.91
N HIS A 601 2.31 -12.08 -22.66
CA HIS A 601 2.42 -10.71 -22.12
C HIS A 601 3.65 -10.50 -21.21
N GLU A 602 4.69 -11.28 -21.43
CA GLU A 602 6.00 -11.08 -20.81
C GLU A 602 6.81 -10.11 -21.67
N ALA A 603 7.49 -9.16 -21.01
CA ALA A 603 8.35 -8.22 -21.69
C ALA A 603 9.57 -8.95 -22.25
N LEU A 604 9.77 -8.90 -23.56
CA LEU A 604 10.87 -9.56 -24.26
C LEU A 604 12.13 -8.68 -24.37
N GLY A 605 12.06 -7.44 -23.88
CA GLY A 605 13.15 -6.47 -23.99
C GLY A 605 12.86 -5.17 -23.25
N SER A 606 13.54 -4.10 -23.66
CA SER A 606 13.33 -2.73 -23.19
C SER A 606 12.43 -1.94 -24.14
N LEU A 607 11.88 -0.81 -23.65
CA LEU A 607 11.08 0.10 -24.45
C LEU A 607 11.97 0.72 -25.53
N SER A 608 11.75 0.33 -26.79
CA SER A 608 12.60 0.68 -27.92
C SER A 608 11.87 1.56 -28.93
N PRO A 609 12.61 2.37 -29.71
CA PRO A 609 12.03 3.14 -30.81
C PRO A 609 11.49 2.22 -31.91
N THR A 610 10.42 2.64 -32.56
CA THR A 610 9.81 1.91 -33.71
C THR A 610 10.47 2.24 -35.05
N GLY A 611 11.39 3.21 -35.08
CA GLY A 611 11.96 3.81 -36.29
C GLY A 611 11.11 4.95 -36.89
N SER A 612 9.96 5.27 -36.26
CA SER A 612 9.12 6.39 -36.66
C SER A 612 9.55 7.69 -36.00
N LEU A 613 9.68 8.76 -36.78
CA LEU A 613 9.92 10.12 -36.31
C LEU A 613 8.59 10.83 -35.97
N PRO A 614 8.54 11.62 -34.88
CA PRO A 614 7.40 12.49 -34.59
C PRO A 614 7.30 13.62 -35.62
N THR A 615 6.09 14.06 -35.92
CA THR A 615 5.82 15.15 -36.87
C THR A 615 6.45 16.48 -36.44
N PHE A 616 6.67 16.68 -35.15
CA PHE A 616 7.30 17.86 -34.56
C PHE A 616 8.81 17.69 -34.29
N MET A 617 9.47 16.71 -34.92
CA MET A 617 10.91 16.48 -34.68
C MET A 617 11.78 17.70 -35.03
N GLU A 618 11.48 18.40 -36.12
CA GLU A 618 12.24 19.59 -36.54
C GLU A 618 12.21 20.69 -35.47
N GLU A 619 11.09 20.84 -34.76
CA GLU A 619 10.94 21.78 -33.65
C GLU A 619 11.85 21.38 -32.46
N LEU A 620 11.92 20.09 -32.14
CA LEU A 620 12.76 19.58 -31.04
C LEU A 620 14.25 19.77 -31.33
N ILE A 621 14.65 19.59 -32.60
CA ILE A 621 16.04 19.82 -33.04
C ILE A 621 16.34 21.32 -33.08
N GLY A 622 15.45 22.12 -33.67
CA GLY A 622 15.62 23.57 -33.78
C GLY A 622 15.69 24.28 -32.43
N SER A 623 15.02 23.73 -31.41
CA SER A 623 15.11 24.19 -30.01
C SER A 623 16.31 23.63 -29.25
N GLY A 624 17.14 22.78 -29.87
CA GLY A 624 18.32 22.16 -29.27
C GLY A 624 18.01 21.18 -28.15
N MET A 625 16.76 20.68 -28.08
CA MET A 625 16.34 19.77 -27.01
C MET A 625 16.68 18.31 -27.30
N ILE A 626 16.79 17.94 -28.57
CA ILE A 626 17.11 16.60 -29.04
C ILE A 626 18.15 16.67 -30.15
N ASP A 627 19.13 15.78 -30.09
CA ASP A 627 20.05 15.48 -31.19
C ASP A 627 19.64 14.17 -31.88
N LEU A 628 19.51 14.20 -33.20
CA LEU A 628 19.09 13.06 -34.02
C LEU A 628 20.02 11.84 -33.86
N GLU A 629 21.32 12.08 -33.72
CA GLU A 629 22.30 11.00 -33.54
C GLU A 629 22.07 10.27 -32.20
N SER A 630 21.66 11.00 -31.16
CA SER A 630 21.40 10.46 -29.82
C SER A 630 20.01 9.81 -29.65
N PHE A 631 19.06 10.13 -30.52
CA PHE A 631 17.64 9.78 -30.30
C PHE A 631 17.29 8.32 -30.61
N TYR A 632 18.04 7.65 -31.49
CA TYR A 632 17.80 6.26 -31.91
C TYR A 632 18.96 5.29 -31.62
N LEU A 633 20.04 5.74 -30.97
CA LEU A 633 21.08 4.89 -30.40
C LEU A 633 20.62 4.33 -29.05
#